data_AF-A0A2N3E513-F1
#
_entry.id   AF-A0A2N3E513-F1
#
_cell.length_a   1.000
_cell.length_b   1.000
_cell.length_c   1.000
_cell.angle_alpha   90.00
_cell.angle_beta   90.00
_cell.angle_gamma   90.00
#
_symmetry.space_group_name_H-M   'P 1'
#
loop_
_entity.id
_entity.type
_entity.pdbx_description
1 polymer ?
#
loop_
_entity_poly.entity_id
_entity_poly.type
_entity_poly.pdbx_seq_one_letter_code
_entity_poly.pdbx_strand_id
1 'polypeptide(L)'
;MQGGVKMESITLSGLVVLASLSGGPAEAEISKPPALQMAQASCSLSGQQRAGARKYCYYNCGETVRTVVVAAGRVCPASIRR
;
A
#
# COMPACT_ATOMS: atom_id res chain seq x y z
N MET A 1 44.10 9.37 12.58
CA MET A 1 44.28 10.66 11.89
C MET A 1 44.77 10.40 10.48
N GLN A 2 43.91 10.62 9.48
CA GLN A 2 44.12 10.69 8.02
C GLN A 2 42.68 10.90 7.47
N GLY A 3 42.30 11.95 6.75
CA GLY A 3 43.08 12.92 5.99
C GLY A 3 42.61 12.89 4.53
N GLY A 4 41.43 13.48 4.26
CA GLY A 4 41.04 14.11 2.99
C GLY A 4 41.05 13.33 1.68
N VAL A 5 39.88 13.20 1.04
CA VAL A 5 39.76 13.43 -0.40
C VAL A 5 38.57 14.37 -0.64
N LYS A 6 38.81 15.36 -1.49
CA LYS A 6 38.03 16.57 -1.75
C LYS A 6 37.55 16.49 -3.20
N MET A 7 36.34 17.00 -3.44
CA MET A 7 35.69 17.24 -4.75
C MET A 7 35.30 16.01 -5.57
N GLU A 8 34.02 15.95 -5.96
CA GLU A 8 33.63 16.24 -7.35
C GLU A 8 32.21 16.83 -7.38
N SER A 9 32.12 18.05 -7.93
CA SER A 9 30.88 18.67 -8.37
C SER A 9 30.33 17.89 -9.55
N ILE A 10 29.11 17.38 -9.45
CA ILE A 10 28.40 16.84 -10.61
C ILE A 10 27.27 17.82 -10.92
N THR A 11 27.64 18.94 -11.53
CA THR A 11 26.71 19.82 -12.22
C THR A 11 26.33 19.14 -13.52
N LEU A 12 25.10 18.64 -13.64
CA LEU A 12 24.52 18.33 -14.94
C LEU A 12 23.25 19.17 -15.14
N SER A 13 23.48 20.41 -15.56
CA SER A 13 22.55 21.18 -16.37
C SER A 13 22.27 20.40 -17.66
N GLY A 14 21.01 20.21 -18.01
CA GLY A 14 20.69 19.57 -19.29
C GLY A 14 19.22 19.26 -19.51
N LEU A 15 18.36 20.28 -19.50
CA LEU A 15 17.06 20.20 -20.15
C LEU A 15 17.27 19.81 -21.63
N VAL A 16 16.60 18.75 -22.08
CA VAL A 16 16.19 18.63 -23.49
C VAL A 16 14.72 18.25 -23.53
N VAL A 17 13.90 19.26 -23.83
CA VAL A 17 12.49 19.14 -24.19
C VAL A 17 12.44 18.84 -25.69
N LEU A 18 11.83 17.73 -26.08
CA LEU A 18 11.34 17.52 -27.45
C LEU A 18 9.92 16.97 -27.40
N ALA A 19 8.98 17.89 -27.60
CA ALA A 19 7.60 17.62 -27.93
C ALA A 19 7.50 17.10 -29.36
N SER A 20 6.79 15.98 -29.55
CA SER A 20 6.30 15.55 -30.85
C SER A 20 4.83 15.18 -30.70
N LEU A 21 3.97 16.15 -30.99
CA LEU A 21 2.55 15.97 -31.24
C LEU A 21 2.39 15.16 -32.54
N SER A 22 1.86 13.94 -32.44
CA SER A 22 1.21 13.27 -33.56
C SER A 22 -0.23 12.98 -33.18
N GLY A 23 -1.13 13.74 -33.80
CA GLY A 23 -2.56 13.70 -33.56
C GLY A 23 -3.27 12.50 -34.19
N GLY A 24 -4.46 12.24 -33.64
CA GLY A 24 -5.52 11.41 -34.20
C GLY A 24 -6.78 11.63 -33.34
N PRO A 25 -7.93 12.01 -33.92
CA PRO A 25 -9.12 12.38 -33.16
C PRO A 25 -9.89 11.16 -32.64
N ALA A 26 -10.45 11.37 -31.45
CA ALA A 26 -11.57 10.71 -30.79
C ALA A 26 -12.33 9.61 -31.57
N GLU A 27 -12.28 8.38 -31.03
CA GLU A 27 -13.42 7.47 -31.08
C GLU A 27 -13.38 6.46 -29.93
N ALA A 28 -14.53 6.32 -29.25
CA ALA A 28 -14.89 5.37 -28.21
C ALA A 28 -14.22 5.54 -26.82
N GLU A 29 -14.63 6.59 -26.11
CA GLU A 29 -14.64 6.60 -24.63
C GLU A 29 -15.61 5.50 -24.13
N ILE A 30 -15.16 4.24 -24.09
CA ILE A 30 -15.68 3.31 -23.09
C ILE A 30 -14.89 3.64 -21.82
N SER A 31 -15.48 4.52 -21.00
CA SER A 31 -15.00 4.79 -19.64
C SER A 31 -15.22 3.54 -18.79
N LYS A 32 -14.43 2.50 -19.05
CA LYS A 32 -14.19 1.43 -18.10
C LYS A 32 -13.08 1.97 -17.23
N PRO A 33 -13.36 2.39 -15.98
CA PRO A 33 -12.29 2.79 -15.09
C PRO A 33 -11.26 1.65 -15.10
N PRO A 34 -9.94 1.96 -15.13
CA PRO A 34 -8.98 0.91 -14.87
C PRO A 34 -9.47 0.24 -13.61
N ALA A 35 -9.67 -1.08 -13.66
CA ALA A 35 -9.80 -1.86 -12.46
C ALA A 35 -8.49 -1.60 -11.73
N LEU A 36 -8.45 -0.53 -10.93
CA LEU A 36 -7.57 -0.36 -9.81
C LEU A 36 -7.98 -1.50 -8.92
N GLN A 37 -7.43 -2.66 -9.27
CA GLN A 37 -7.16 -3.79 -8.44
C GLN A 37 -6.12 -3.29 -7.43
N MET A 38 -6.51 -2.27 -6.65
CA MET A 38 -6.18 -2.22 -5.26
C MET A 38 -6.77 -3.52 -4.73
N ALA A 39 -6.00 -4.60 -4.84
CA ALA A 39 -6.11 -5.71 -3.93
C ALA A 39 -6.04 -5.03 -2.56
N GLN A 40 -7.21 -4.69 -2.01
CA GLN A 40 -7.33 -4.23 -0.65
C GLN A 40 -6.73 -5.39 0.12
N ALA A 41 -5.50 -5.24 0.57
CA ALA A 41 -4.79 -6.31 1.24
C ALA A 41 -5.65 -6.65 2.45
N SER A 42 -6.46 -7.69 2.31
CA SER A 42 -7.44 -8.08 3.30
C SER A 42 -6.68 -8.93 4.29
N CYS A 43 -6.67 -8.53 5.53
CA CYS A 43 -6.11 -9.34 6.58
C CYS A 43 -7.14 -10.39 6.96
N SER A 44 -6.74 -11.66 6.96
CA SER A 44 -7.62 -12.77 7.32
C SER A 44 -7.46 -13.11 8.79
N LEU A 45 -8.55 -13.47 9.46
CA LEU A 45 -8.52 -13.89 10.86
C LEU A 45 -7.64 -15.15 11.00
N SER A 46 -6.57 -15.03 11.78
CA SER A 46 -5.60 -16.12 12.05
C SER A 46 -5.83 -16.76 13.41
N GLY A 47 -6.45 -16.05 14.35
CA GLY A 47 -6.69 -16.56 15.68
C GLY A 47 -7.48 -15.59 16.54
N GLN A 48 -8.01 -16.09 17.64
CA GLN A 48 -8.70 -15.26 18.63
C GLN A 48 -8.42 -15.76 20.05
N GLN A 49 -8.24 -14.83 20.98
CA GLN A 49 -8.04 -15.11 22.39
C GLN A 49 -9.03 -14.29 23.21
N ARG A 50 -9.69 -14.92 24.18
CA ARG A 50 -10.56 -14.23 25.14
C ARG A 50 -9.82 -14.03 26.45
N ALA A 51 -9.86 -12.82 26.99
CA ALA A 51 -9.38 -12.50 28.33
C ALA A 51 -10.41 -11.62 29.04
N GLY A 52 -11.15 -12.23 29.97
CA GLY A 52 -12.24 -11.60 30.71
C GLY A 52 -13.35 -11.07 29.80
N ALA A 53 -13.60 -9.76 29.88
CA ALA A 53 -14.61 -9.05 29.11
C ALA A 53 -14.14 -8.65 27.70
N ARG A 54 -12.87 -8.91 27.35
CA ARG A 54 -12.28 -8.57 26.05
C ARG A 54 -11.97 -9.82 25.23
N LYS A 55 -12.07 -9.69 23.91
CA LYS A 55 -11.61 -10.68 22.95
C LYS A 55 -10.65 -10.02 21.96
N TYR A 56 -9.49 -10.63 21.80
CA TYR A 56 -8.43 -10.23 20.88
C TYR A 56 -8.56 -11.07 19.63
N CYS A 57 -8.68 -10.42 18.48
CA CYS A 57 -8.78 -11.02 17.17
C CYS A 57 -7.47 -10.73 16.42
N TYR A 58 -6.70 -11.75 16.08
CA TYR A 58 -5.43 -11.64 15.38
C TYR A 58 -5.64 -11.88 13.89
N TYR A 59 -5.15 -10.98 13.06
CA TYR A 59 -5.29 -11.02 11.62
C TYR A 59 -3.93 -11.08 10.95
N ASN A 60 -3.78 -11.99 10.00
CA ASN A 60 -2.61 -12.07 9.15
C ASN A 60 -2.86 -11.24 7.87
N CYS A 61 -2.01 -10.23 7.62
CA CYS A 61 -2.08 -9.36 6.45
C CYS A 61 -0.92 -9.64 5.45
N GLY A 62 -0.42 -10.88 5.40
CA GLY A 62 0.83 -11.24 4.71
C GLY A 62 2.01 -11.21 5.68
N GLU A 63 2.83 -10.17 5.62
CA GLU A 63 4.06 -10.05 6.43
C GLU A 63 3.82 -9.46 7.82
N THR A 64 2.62 -8.98 8.09
CA THR A 64 2.28 -8.27 9.34
C THR A 64 1.07 -8.90 10.02
N VAL A 65 1.11 -8.94 11.35
CA VAL A 65 -0.04 -9.34 12.17
C VAL A 65 -0.70 -8.09 12.76
N ARG A 66 -2.02 -8.01 12.64
CA ARG A 66 -2.84 -6.98 13.28
C ARG A 66 -3.72 -7.57 14.36
N THR A 67 -3.91 -6.82 15.44
CA THR A 67 -4.77 -7.24 16.55
C THR A 67 -5.91 -6.25 16.71
N VAL A 68 -7.14 -6.74 16.68
CA VAL A 68 -8.35 -5.96 16.96
C VAL A 68 -8.96 -6.45 18.26
N VAL A 69 -9.30 -5.53 19.15
CA VAL A 69 -9.96 -5.85 20.42
C VAL A 69 -11.45 -5.59 20.29
N VAL A 70 -12.26 -6.60 20.59
CA VAL A 70 -13.71 -6.52 20.61
C VAL A 70 -14.23 -6.95 21.98
N ALA A 71 -15.49 -6.65 22.27
CA ALA A 71 -16.15 -7.17 23.46
C ALA A 71 -16.26 -8.72 23.40
N ALA A 72 -16.19 -9.39 24.55
CA ALA A 72 -16.17 -10.86 24.61
C ALA A 72 -17.37 -11.56 23.94
N GLY A 73 -18.54 -10.91 23.90
CA GLY A 73 -19.75 -11.42 23.25
C GLY A 73 -19.86 -11.08 21.75
N ARG A 74 -18.92 -10.33 21.17
CA ARG A 74 -18.92 -9.97 19.75
C ARG A 74 -18.08 -10.96 18.96
N VAL A 75 -18.53 -11.32 17.77
CA VAL A 75 -17.76 -12.18 16.85
C VAL A 75 -16.59 -11.38 16.24
N CYS A 76 -15.43 -12.02 16.06
CA CYS A 76 -14.33 -11.39 15.34
C CYS A 76 -14.73 -11.32 13.86
N PRO A 77 -14.63 -10.17 13.17
CA PRO A 77 -14.85 -10.16 11.74
C PRO A 77 -13.93 -11.17 11.03
N ALA A 78 -14.40 -11.78 9.95
CA ALA A 78 -13.63 -12.81 9.24
C ALA A 78 -12.38 -12.23 8.57
N SER A 79 -12.46 -10.96 8.16
CA SER A 79 -11.36 -10.21 7.59
C SER A 79 -11.47 -8.73 7.94
N ILE A 80 -10.33 -8.05 7.91
CA ILE A 80 -10.24 -6.59 8.05
C ILE A 80 -9.43 -6.02 6.90
N ARG A 81 -9.55 -4.72 6.66
CA ARG A 81 -8.69 -4.02 5.71
C ARG A 81 -7.35 -3.67 6.38
N ARG A 82 -6.26 -3.79 5.62
CA ARG A 82 -4.94 -3.26 5.99
C ARG A 82 -4.97 -1.73 6.08
#